data_AF-A0A7C5MFE7-F1
#
_entry.id   AF-A0A7C5MFE7-F1
#
_cell.length_a   1.000
_cell.length_b   1.000
_cell.length_c   1.000
_cell.angle_alpha   90.00
_cell.angle_beta   90.00
_cell.angle_gamma   90.00
#
_symmetry.space_group_name_H-M   'P 1'
#
loop_
_entity.id
_entity.type
_entity.pdbx_description
1 polymer ?
#
loop_
_entity_poly.entity_id
_entity_poly.type
_entity_poly.pdbx_seq_one_letter_code
_entity_poly.pdbx_strand_id
1 'polypeptide(L)'
;MRQTLQLLYPRLRKAAAQLPYLHRTLALVWQASAGWTTAWAALLVVQGLLPVATVYLTRAVVDRMVVVFRTQGDPEALRAAAGPALAMALVLLLSEGLRAVASYIRTAQADLVQDHITALIHRQSVQADLAFYESPEFYDHLHRARAEAAYRPVALLETLGGLLQNGLTLIAMAAVLSAFSPWIPALLLLCTLPALLVVLRYAVEQHQWRRRVTPDERRTWYYDWLLTSSDTAAELRL
;
A
#
# COMPACT_ATOMS: atom_id res chain seq x y z
N MET A 1 -22.20 -0.96 18.76
CA MET A 1 -20.95 -0.19 19.06
C MET A 1 -20.02 -0.90 20.04
N ARG A 2 -20.48 -1.43 21.18
CA ARG A 2 -19.61 -2.13 22.16
C ARG A 2 -18.94 -3.39 21.62
N GLN A 3 -19.65 -4.24 20.86
CA GLN A 3 -19.07 -5.46 20.26
C GLN A 3 -17.96 -5.15 19.25
N THR A 4 -18.09 -4.08 18.45
CA THR A 4 -17.06 -3.68 17.47
C THR A 4 -15.77 -3.23 18.15
N LEU A 5 -15.86 -2.44 19.22
CA LEU A 5 -14.69 -1.98 19.98
C LEU A 5 -13.97 -3.14 20.69
N GLN A 6 -14.71 -4.13 21.19
CA GLN A 6 -14.16 -5.33 21.82
C GLN A 6 -13.39 -6.23 20.84
N LEU A 7 -13.79 -6.28 19.57
CA LEU A 7 -13.09 -7.04 18.54
C LEU A 7 -11.82 -6.34 18.03
N LEU A 8 -11.80 -5.01 18.02
CA LEU A 8 -10.69 -4.20 17.50
C LEU A 8 -9.52 -4.07 18.47
N TYR A 9 -9.79 -3.88 19.77
CA TYR A 9 -8.77 -3.68 20.79
C TYR A 9 -7.66 -4.77 20.84
N PRO A 10 -7.97 -6.09 20.89
CA PRO A 10 -6.93 -7.12 20.94
C PRO A 10 -6.12 -7.22 19.64
N ARG A 11 -6.69 -6.78 18.51
CA ARG A 11 -6.02 -6.80 17.21
C ARG A 11 -5.04 -5.64 17.05
N LEU A 12 -5.44 -4.44 17.46
CA LEU A 12 -4.55 -3.28 17.52
C LEU A 12 -3.35 -3.55 18.43
N ARG A 13 -3.58 -4.21 19.58
CA ARG A 13 -2.49 -4.63 20.48
C ARG A 13 -1.55 -5.65 19.86
N LYS A 14 -2.06 -6.63 19.10
CA LYS A 14 -1.22 -7.61 18.37
C LYS A 14 -0.42 -6.95 17.24
N ALA A 15 -1.02 -6.03 16.50
CA ALA A 15 -0.31 -5.24 15.49
C ALA A 15 0.79 -4.38 16.13
N ALA A 16 0.49 -3.73 17.25
CA ALA A 16 1.48 -2.98 18.02
C ALA A 16 2.63 -3.86 18.54
N ALA A 17 2.33 -5.09 18.95
CA ALA A 17 3.35 -6.07 19.34
C ALA A 17 4.21 -6.57 18.17
N GLN A 18 3.77 -6.36 16.92
CA GLN A 18 4.52 -6.70 15.71
C GLN A 18 5.36 -5.54 15.13
N LEU A 19 5.09 -4.29 15.55
CA LEU A 19 5.92 -3.11 15.24
C LEU A 19 7.43 -3.33 15.47
N PRO A 20 7.89 -3.95 16.58
CA PRO A 20 9.31 -4.20 16.78
C PRO A 20 9.89 -5.23 15.83
N TYR A 21 9.15 -5.92 14.96
CA TYR A 21 9.75 -6.74 13.90
C TYR A 21 9.90 -5.98 12.58
N LEU A 22 9.19 -4.84 12.42
CA LEU A 22 9.28 -4.01 11.22
C LEU A 22 10.68 -3.41 11.03
N HIS A 23 11.36 -3.01 12.10
CA HIS A 23 12.70 -2.43 11.99
C HIS A 23 13.69 -3.41 11.35
N ARG A 24 13.56 -4.71 11.65
CA ARG A 24 14.47 -5.74 11.13
C ARG A 24 14.21 -6.01 9.65
N THR A 25 12.94 -6.00 9.24
CA THR A 25 12.55 -6.10 7.83
C THR A 25 12.98 -4.86 7.05
N LEU A 26 12.80 -3.66 7.60
CA LEU A 26 13.24 -2.41 7.00
C LEU A 26 14.77 -2.33 6.88
N ALA A 27 15.51 -2.83 7.88
CA ALA A 27 16.97 -2.91 7.82
C ALA A 27 17.46 -3.86 6.71
N LEU A 28 16.80 -5.01 6.53
CA LEU A 28 17.09 -5.94 5.43
C LEU A 28 16.82 -5.30 4.05
N VAL A 29 15.71 -4.57 3.91
CA VAL A 29 15.38 -3.85 2.68
C VAL A 29 16.38 -2.73 2.41
N TRP A 30 16.81 -2.01 3.45
CA TRP A 30 17.81 -0.96 3.35
C TRP A 30 19.16 -1.53 2.91
N GLN A 31 19.57 -2.68 3.45
CA GLN A 31 20.78 -3.38 3.03
C GLN A 31 20.72 -3.85 1.57
N ALA A 32 19.54 -4.27 1.11
CA ALA A 32 19.35 -4.71 -0.28
C ALA A 32 19.23 -3.55 -1.29
N SER A 33 18.64 -2.41 -0.90
CA SER A 33 18.19 -1.38 -1.85
C SER A 33 18.21 0.06 -1.32
N ALA A 34 19.24 0.47 -0.56
CA ALA A 34 19.33 1.81 0.04
C ALA A 34 19.07 2.96 -0.96
N GLY A 35 19.67 2.90 -2.15
CA GLY A 35 19.48 3.93 -3.20
C GLY A 35 18.02 4.06 -3.64
N TRP A 36 17.38 2.95 -4.00
CA TRP A 36 15.98 2.95 -4.43
C TRP A 36 15.01 3.29 -3.30
N THR A 37 15.32 2.88 -2.07
CA THR A 37 14.51 3.20 -0.88
C THR A 37 14.50 4.71 -0.61
N THR A 38 15.63 5.39 -0.75
CA THR A 38 15.71 6.85 -0.59
C THR A 38 15.01 7.60 -1.72
N ALA A 39 15.19 7.18 -2.97
CA ALA A 39 14.49 7.75 -4.13
C ALA A 39 12.97 7.60 -3.99
N TRP A 40 12.51 6.43 -3.56
CA TRP A 40 11.10 6.16 -3.28
C TRP A 40 10.57 7.04 -2.13
N ALA A 41 11.30 7.15 -1.02
CA ALA A 41 10.90 7.98 0.11
C ALA A 41 10.78 9.47 -0.27
N ALA A 42 11.74 10.00 -1.04
CA ALA A 42 11.66 11.36 -1.56
C ALA A 42 10.42 11.54 -2.46
N LEU A 43 10.15 10.57 -3.32
CA LEU A 43 9.00 10.62 -4.22
C LEU A 43 7.66 10.55 -3.49
N LEU A 44 7.57 9.79 -2.39
CA LEU A 44 6.38 9.76 -1.52
C LEU A 44 6.10 11.14 -0.91
N VAL A 45 7.14 11.85 -0.47
CA VAL A 45 7.01 13.19 0.10
C VAL A 45 6.50 14.18 -0.96
N VAL A 46 7.10 14.16 -2.15
CA VAL A 46 6.65 15.01 -3.26
C VAL A 46 5.21 14.69 -3.65
N GLN A 47 4.85 13.40 -3.76
CA GLN A 47 3.49 13.00 -4.09
C GLN A 47 2.47 13.36 -3.01
N GLY A 48 2.83 13.33 -1.73
CA GLY A 48 1.94 13.75 -0.64
C GLY A 48 1.66 15.25 -0.64
N LEU A 49 2.55 16.06 -1.22
CA LEU A 49 2.40 17.51 -1.35
C LEU A 49 1.70 17.94 -2.64
N LEU A 50 1.67 17.11 -3.69
CA LEU A 50 1.00 17.44 -4.94
C LEU A 50 -0.49 17.81 -4.78
N PRO A 51 -1.32 17.10 -3.98
CA PRO A 51 -2.71 17.48 -3.76
C PRO A 51 -2.87 18.89 -3.18
N VAL A 52 -1.92 19.34 -2.36
CA VAL A 52 -1.92 20.71 -1.82
C VAL A 52 -1.75 21.72 -2.94
N ALA A 53 -0.77 21.51 -3.84
CA ALA A 53 -0.55 22.39 -4.98
C ALA A 53 -1.81 22.47 -5.87
N THR A 54 -2.46 21.32 -6.12
CA THR A 54 -3.70 21.26 -6.91
C THR A 54 -4.82 22.09 -6.29
N VAL A 55 -4.99 22.06 -4.97
CA VAL A 55 -6.02 22.87 -4.27
C VAL A 55 -5.75 24.37 -4.44
N TYR A 56 -4.52 24.82 -4.22
CA TYR A 56 -4.16 26.24 -4.41
C TYR A 56 -4.35 26.71 -5.85
N LEU A 57 -3.97 25.88 -6.82
CA LEU A 57 -4.15 26.18 -8.24
C LEU A 57 -5.63 26.18 -8.64
N THR A 58 -6.43 25.27 -8.09
CA THR A 58 -7.88 25.25 -8.33
C THR A 58 -8.52 26.55 -7.87
N ARG A 59 -8.16 27.03 -6.67
CA ARG A 59 -8.60 28.35 -6.19
C ARG A 59 -8.18 29.47 -7.15
N ALA A 60 -6.92 29.52 -7.55
CA ALA A 60 -6.42 30.56 -8.45
C ALA A 60 -7.14 30.56 -9.80
N VAL A 61 -7.43 29.38 -10.36
CA VAL A 61 -8.21 29.24 -11.60
C VAL A 61 -9.65 29.71 -11.39
N VAL A 62 -10.31 29.29 -10.31
CA VAL A 62 -11.69 29.69 -10.00
C VAL A 62 -11.79 31.20 -9.80
N ASP A 63 -10.89 31.80 -9.02
CA ASP A 63 -10.87 33.24 -8.76
C ASP A 63 -10.73 34.04 -10.06
N ARG A 64 -9.88 33.58 -10.99
CA ARG A 64 -9.71 34.23 -12.31
C ARG A 64 -10.89 33.99 -13.25
N MET A 65 -11.50 32.80 -13.22
CA MET A 65 -12.70 32.50 -14.01
C MET A 65 -13.89 33.38 -13.58
N VAL A 66 -14.06 33.62 -12.28
CA VAL A 66 -15.10 34.53 -11.78
C VAL A 66 -14.93 35.95 -12.36
N VAL A 67 -13.68 36.43 -12.50
CA VAL A 67 -13.40 37.72 -13.14
C VAL A 67 -13.78 37.71 -14.62
N VAL A 68 -13.40 36.67 -15.37
CA VAL A 68 -13.75 36.50 -16.79
C VAL A 68 -15.26 36.52 -17.01
N PHE A 69 -16.03 35.84 -16.13
CA PHE A 69 -17.49 35.85 -16.20
C PHE A 69 -18.07 37.24 -15.92
N ARG A 70 -17.49 38.01 -14.98
CA ARG A 70 -17.94 39.37 -14.66
C ARG A 70 -17.62 40.37 -15.77
N THR A 71 -16.53 40.17 -16.52
CA THR A 71 -16.13 41.04 -17.63
C THR A 71 -16.68 40.58 -18.99
N GLN A 72 -17.64 39.65 -19.01
CA GLN A 72 -18.27 39.11 -20.23
C GLN A 72 -17.27 38.55 -21.25
N GLY A 73 -16.16 37.96 -20.79
CA GLY A 73 -15.19 37.32 -21.69
C GLY A 73 -14.15 38.26 -22.32
N ASP A 74 -13.83 39.37 -21.67
CA ASP A 74 -12.78 40.28 -22.10
C ASP A 74 -11.43 39.55 -22.35
N PRO A 75 -10.75 39.72 -23.51
CA PRO A 75 -9.53 38.99 -23.85
C PRO A 75 -8.37 39.13 -22.86
N GLU A 76 -8.27 40.27 -22.16
CA GLU A 76 -7.26 40.46 -21.11
C GLU A 76 -7.53 39.58 -19.88
N ALA A 77 -8.80 39.44 -19.49
CA ALA A 77 -9.20 38.56 -18.40
C ALA A 77 -8.93 37.08 -18.76
N LEU A 78 -9.16 36.68 -20.01
CA LEU A 78 -8.80 35.33 -20.49
C LEU A 78 -7.28 35.07 -20.42
N ARG A 79 -6.45 36.01 -20.90
CA ARG A 79 -4.98 35.87 -20.80
C ARG A 79 -4.51 35.77 -19.35
N ALA A 80 -5.11 36.56 -18.46
CA ALA A 80 -4.79 36.52 -17.04
C ALA A 80 -5.19 35.19 -16.37
N ALA A 81 -6.22 34.52 -16.89
CA ALA A 81 -6.64 33.19 -16.41
C ALA A 81 -5.85 32.03 -17.04
N ALA A 82 -5.25 32.23 -18.23
CA ALA A 82 -4.49 31.20 -18.92
C ALA A 82 -3.23 30.75 -18.14
N GLY A 83 -2.56 31.68 -17.45
CA GLY A 83 -1.39 31.38 -16.61
C GLY A 83 -1.64 30.32 -15.53
N PRO A 84 -2.58 30.53 -14.59
CA PRO A 84 -2.91 29.55 -13.56
C PRO A 84 -3.52 28.26 -14.13
N ALA A 85 -4.29 28.35 -15.23
CA ALA A 85 -4.83 27.16 -15.89
C ALA A 85 -3.71 26.28 -16.49
N LEU A 86 -2.71 26.89 -17.13
CA LEU A 86 -1.55 26.18 -17.67
C LEU A 86 -0.68 25.60 -16.54
N ALA A 87 -0.49 26.33 -15.44
CA ALA A 87 0.19 25.82 -14.26
C ALA A 87 -0.53 24.61 -13.66
N MET A 88 -1.88 24.64 -13.59
CA MET A 88 -2.68 23.50 -13.16
C MET A 88 -2.52 22.30 -14.08
N ALA A 89 -2.59 22.50 -15.40
CA ALA A 89 -2.35 21.44 -16.38
C ALA A 89 -0.95 20.82 -16.22
N LEU A 90 0.09 21.65 -16.04
CA LEU A 90 1.46 21.20 -15.83
C LEU A 90 1.60 20.38 -14.54
N VAL A 91 0.98 20.83 -13.43
CA VAL A 91 1.00 20.08 -12.16
C VAL A 91 0.26 18.74 -12.29
N LEU A 92 -0.86 18.69 -13.00
CA LEU A 92 -1.58 17.45 -13.25
C LEU A 92 -0.75 16.48 -14.11
N LEU A 93 -0.14 16.96 -15.19
CA LEU A 93 0.76 16.14 -16.03
C LEU A 93 1.98 15.64 -15.24
N LEU A 94 2.59 16.52 -14.45
CA LEU A 94 3.71 16.18 -13.58
C LEU A 94 3.29 15.13 -12.54
N SER A 95 2.08 15.25 -11.98
CA SER A 95 1.57 14.27 -11.02
C SER A 95 1.43 12.87 -11.61
N GLU A 96 0.93 12.75 -12.84
CA GLU A 96 0.82 11.47 -13.53
C GLU A 96 2.20 10.91 -13.91
N GLY A 97 3.12 11.77 -14.34
CA GLY A 97 4.52 11.38 -14.58
C GLY A 97 5.20 10.85 -13.32
N LEU A 98 5.05 11.54 -12.18
CA LEU A 98 5.57 11.08 -10.89
C LEU A 98 4.93 9.76 -10.45
N ARG A 99 3.64 9.55 -10.70
CA ARG A 99 2.98 8.27 -10.39
C ARG A 99 3.60 7.13 -11.19
N ALA A 100 3.82 7.32 -12.49
CA ALA A 100 4.45 6.32 -13.36
C ALA A 100 5.88 6.00 -12.88
N VAL A 101 6.68 7.02 -12.59
CA VAL A 101 8.05 6.85 -12.05
C VAL A 101 8.03 6.15 -10.69
N ALA A 102 7.08 6.47 -9.81
CA ALA A 102 6.94 5.80 -8.52
C ALA A 102 6.57 4.34 -8.65
N SER A 103 5.73 4.00 -9.64
CA SER A 103 5.39 2.63 -9.96
C SER A 103 6.64 1.87 -10.40
N TYR A 104 7.41 2.44 -11.32
CA TYR A 104 8.64 1.83 -11.81
C TYR A 104 9.68 1.61 -10.70
N ILE A 105 9.96 2.62 -9.88
CA ILE A 105 10.89 2.53 -8.74
C ILE A 105 10.45 1.42 -7.77
N ARG A 106 9.13 1.32 -7.52
CA ARG A 106 8.56 0.32 -6.62
C ARG A 106 8.72 -1.09 -7.18
N THR A 107 8.49 -1.30 -8.47
CA THR A 107 8.72 -2.58 -9.14
C THR A 107 10.19 -2.97 -9.09
N ALA A 108 11.10 -2.05 -9.44
CA ALA A 108 12.54 -2.32 -9.37
C ALA A 108 13.01 -2.64 -7.94
N GLN A 109 12.48 -1.93 -6.93
CA GLN A 109 12.78 -2.22 -5.53
C GLN A 109 12.24 -3.60 -5.10
N ALA A 110 11.03 -3.97 -5.54
CA ALA A 110 10.44 -5.27 -5.27
C ALA A 110 11.29 -6.41 -5.83
N ASP A 111 11.72 -6.29 -7.08
CA ASP A 111 12.54 -7.29 -7.77
C ASP A 111 13.90 -7.47 -7.06
N LEU A 112 14.58 -6.37 -6.72
CA LEU A 112 15.88 -6.43 -6.01
C LEU A 112 15.77 -7.08 -4.62
N VAL A 113 14.70 -6.77 -3.88
CA VAL A 113 14.45 -7.39 -2.57
C VAL A 113 14.14 -8.87 -2.73
N GLN A 114 13.35 -9.24 -3.73
CA GLN A 114 13.01 -10.64 -4.03
C GLN A 114 14.27 -11.44 -4.41
N ASP A 115 15.13 -10.89 -5.26
CA ASP A 115 16.38 -11.53 -5.67
C ASP A 115 17.35 -11.71 -4.50
N HIS A 116 17.50 -10.68 -3.66
CA HIS A 116 18.36 -10.75 -2.48
C HIS A 116 17.92 -11.85 -1.51
N ILE A 117 16.61 -11.94 -1.25
CA ILE A 117 16.05 -12.97 -0.38
C ILE A 117 16.19 -14.35 -1.00
N THR A 118 15.93 -14.49 -2.30
CA THR A 118 16.09 -15.76 -3.02
C THR A 118 17.53 -16.25 -2.97
N ALA A 119 18.51 -15.35 -3.16
CA ALA A 119 19.92 -15.67 -3.03
C ALA A 119 20.31 -16.10 -1.61
N LEU A 120 19.72 -15.47 -0.58
CA LEU A 120 19.95 -15.86 0.82
C LEU A 120 19.40 -17.27 1.10
N ILE A 121 18.21 -17.58 0.59
CA ILE A 121 17.60 -18.91 0.70
C ILE A 121 18.47 -19.95 0.00
N HIS A 122 18.91 -19.68 -1.23
CA HIS A 122 19.80 -20.60 -1.97
C HIS A 122 21.10 -20.88 -1.23
N ARG A 123 21.74 -19.85 -0.66
CA ARG A 123 22.97 -20.03 0.14
C ARG A 123 22.73 -20.91 1.36
N GLN A 124 21.62 -20.72 2.06
CA GLN A 124 21.26 -21.53 3.22
C GLN A 124 20.89 -22.97 2.83
N SER A 125 20.21 -23.17 1.71
CA SER A 125 19.91 -24.50 1.17
C SER A 125 21.17 -25.30 0.83
N VAL A 126 22.21 -24.66 0.28
CA VAL A 126 23.48 -25.33 -0.03
C VAL A 126 24.28 -25.66 1.24
N GLN A 127 24.14 -24.87 2.31
CA GLN A 127 24.83 -25.11 3.59
C GLN A 127 24.14 -26.16 4.47
N ALA A 128 22.87 -26.46 4.20
CA ALA A 128 22.12 -27.46 4.94
C ALA A 128 22.57 -28.87 4.55
N ASP A 129 22.86 -29.70 5.55
CA ASP A 129 23.26 -31.09 5.34
C ASP A 129 22.10 -31.91 4.72
N LEU A 130 22.42 -32.92 3.92
CA LEU A 130 21.45 -33.74 3.20
C LEU A 130 20.48 -34.43 4.18
N ALA A 131 20.95 -34.78 5.37
CA ALA A 131 20.14 -35.35 6.45
C ALA A 131 18.96 -34.47 6.88
N PHE A 132 19.06 -33.15 6.73
CA PHE A 132 17.95 -32.24 7.04
C PHE A 132 16.85 -32.29 5.98
N TYR A 133 17.16 -32.60 4.72
CA TYR A 133 16.18 -32.71 3.65
C TYR A 133 15.23 -33.92 3.79
N GLU A 134 15.64 -34.93 4.55
CA GLU A 134 14.79 -36.08 4.87
C GLU A 134 13.80 -35.79 6.01
N SER A 135 14.01 -34.69 6.75
CA SER A 135 13.10 -34.29 7.82
C SER A 135 11.90 -33.51 7.29
N PRO A 136 10.65 -33.92 7.61
CA PRO A 136 9.45 -33.20 7.20
C PRO A 136 9.41 -31.75 7.69
N GLU A 137 9.93 -31.50 8.90
CA GLU A 137 9.95 -30.17 9.52
C GLU A 137 10.85 -29.19 8.75
N PHE A 138 12.04 -29.61 8.33
CA PHE A 138 12.94 -28.75 7.55
C PHE A 138 12.38 -28.49 6.16
N TYR A 139 11.76 -29.48 5.51
CA TYR A 139 11.10 -29.30 4.23
C TYR A 139 9.97 -28.27 4.33
N ASP A 140 9.12 -28.37 5.36
CA ASP A 140 8.05 -27.41 5.62
C ASP A 140 8.57 -26.00 5.91
N HIS A 141 9.65 -25.87 6.69
CA HIS A 141 10.29 -24.58 6.96
C HIS A 141 10.89 -23.96 5.71
N LEU A 142 11.58 -24.74 4.88
CA LEU A 142 12.17 -24.28 3.63
C LEU A 142 11.11 -23.91 2.61
N HIS A 143 10.04 -24.71 2.49
CA HIS A 143 8.93 -24.44 1.58
C HIS A 143 8.18 -23.17 1.99
N ARG A 144 7.91 -23.00 3.29
CA ARG A 144 7.28 -21.80 3.82
C ARG A 144 8.19 -20.57 3.72
N ALA A 145 9.50 -20.71 3.91
CA ALA A 145 10.46 -19.64 3.69
C ALA A 145 10.49 -19.21 2.22
N ARG A 146 10.52 -20.14 1.27
CA ARG A 146 10.42 -19.82 -0.17
C ARG A 146 9.12 -19.11 -0.52
N ALA A 147 7.99 -19.66 -0.06
CA ALA A 147 6.67 -19.14 -0.39
C ALA A 147 6.40 -17.76 0.24
N GLU A 148 6.76 -17.56 1.51
CA GLU A 148 6.47 -16.30 2.22
C GLU A 148 7.52 -15.21 1.97
N ALA A 149 8.79 -15.57 1.81
CA ALA A 149 9.86 -14.57 1.73
C ALA A 149 9.91 -13.83 0.38
N ALA A 150 9.39 -14.42 -0.70
CA ALA A 150 9.29 -13.75 -1.99
C ALA A 150 8.27 -12.59 -1.97
N TYR A 151 7.12 -12.76 -1.30
CA TYR A 151 5.99 -11.82 -1.41
C TYR A 151 5.78 -10.91 -0.19
N ARG A 152 5.96 -11.42 1.04
CA ARG A 152 5.59 -10.65 2.24
C ARG A 152 6.41 -9.37 2.47
N PRO A 153 7.74 -9.36 2.28
CA PRO A 153 8.54 -8.16 2.54
C PRO A 153 8.16 -7.01 1.60
N VAL A 154 7.93 -7.32 0.32
CA VAL A 154 7.48 -6.35 -0.68
C VAL A 154 6.10 -5.80 -0.32
N ALA A 155 5.13 -6.68 -0.04
CA ALA A 155 3.77 -6.25 0.35
C ALA A 155 3.76 -5.38 1.62
N LEU A 156 4.66 -5.64 2.56
CA LEU A 156 4.83 -4.80 3.76
C LEU A 156 5.34 -3.40 3.40
N LEU A 157 6.34 -3.28 2.53
CA LEU A 157 6.83 -1.98 2.05
C LEU A 157 5.74 -1.19 1.34
N GLU A 158 4.95 -1.84 0.48
CA GLU A 158 3.85 -1.20 -0.22
C GLU A 158 2.78 -0.67 0.74
N THR A 159 2.39 -1.50 1.70
CA THR A 159 1.38 -1.14 2.70
C THR A 159 1.87 0.00 3.59
N LEU A 160 3.12 -0.05 4.05
CA LEU A 160 3.73 1.00 4.87
C LEU A 160 3.91 2.31 4.09
N GLY A 161 4.38 2.22 2.84
CA GLY A 161 4.53 3.37 1.97
C GLY A 161 3.21 4.06 1.67
N GLY A 162 2.17 3.28 1.37
CA GLY A 162 0.81 3.79 1.19
C GLY A 162 0.28 4.46 2.46
N LEU A 163 0.49 3.86 3.63
CA LEU A 163 0.11 4.46 4.92
C LEU A 163 0.83 5.79 5.18
N LEU A 164 2.15 5.85 4.94
CA LEU A 164 2.93 7.07 5.10
C LEU A 164 2.49 8.16 4.12
N GLN A 165 2.31 7.82 2.84
CA GLN A 165 1.85 8.77 1.82
C GLN A 165 0.46 9.30 2.15
N ASN A 166 -0.49 8.43 2.49
CA ASN A 166 -1.85 8.83 2.83
C ASN A 166 -1.88 9.65 4.12
N GLY A 167 -1.06 9.28 5.11
CA GLY A 167 -0.90 10.05 6.35
C GLY A 167 -0.34 11.45 6.08
N LEU A 168 0.73 11.54 5.28
CA LEU A 168 1.31 12.82 4.89
C LEU A 168 0.31 13.69 4.12
N THR A 169 -0.39 13.10 3.15
CA THR A 169 -1.43 13.78 2.38
C THR A 169 -2.54 14.29 3.27
N LEU A 170 -2.98 13.49 4.24
CA LEU A 170 -4.02 13.86 5.20
C LEU A 170 -3.57 15.01 6.10
N ILE A 171 -2.35 14.96 6.64
CA ILE A 171 -1.77 16.04 7.47
C ILE A 171 -1.62 17.32 6.63
N ALA A 172 -1.08 17.20 5.42
CA ALA A 172 -0.89 18.33 4.52
C ALA A 172 -2.24 18.97 4.15
N MET A 173 -3.25 18.17 3.81
CA MET A 173 -4.59 18.66 3.50
C MET A 173 -5.27 19.29 4.73
N ALA A 174 -5.11 18.69 5.91
CA ALA A 174 -5.61 19.27 7.16
C ALA A 174 -4.97 20.62 7.47
N ALA A 175 -3.66 20.78 7.20
CA ALA A 175 -2.95 22.04 7.35
C ALA A 175 -3.41 23.12 6.35
N VAL A 176 -3.71 22.72 5.10
CA VAL A 176 -4.29 23.64 4.10
C VAL A 176 -5.67 24.11 4.53
N LEU A 177 -6.54 23.19 4.95
CA LEU A 177 -7.90 23.53 5.39
C LEU A 177 -7.90 24.37 6.67
N SER A 178 -6.99 24.10 7.62
CA SER A 178 -6.92 24.87 8.86
C SER A 178 -6.52 26.32 8.62
N ALA A 179 -5.76 26.61 7.56
CA ALA A 179 -5.46 27.98 7.13
C ALA A 179 -6.70 28.76 6.65
N PHE A 180 -7.76 28.08 6.20
CA PHE A 180 -9.05 28.71 5.88
C PHE A 180 -9.95 28.79 7.12
N SER A 181 -10.17 27.67 7.78
CA SER A 181 -10.90 27.60 9.05
C SER A 181 -10.53 26.33 9.80
N PRO A 182 -10.10 26.43 11.07
CA PRO A 182 -9.68 25.27 11.87
C PRO A 182 -10.80 24.28 12.17
N TRP A 183 -12.07 24.67 11.96
CA TRP A 183 -13.24 23.82 12.21
C TRP A 183 -13.53 22.85 11.06
N ILE A 184 -13.10 23.17 9.82
CA ILE A 184 -13.39 22.33 8.65
C ILE A 184 -12.70 20.95 8.76
N PRO A 185 -11.39 20.84 9.09
CA PRO A 185 -10.77 19.54 9.33
C PRO A 185 -11.47 18.73 10.42
N ALA A 186 -11.88 19.38 11.51
CA ALA A 186 -12.54 18.72 12.64
C ALA A 186 -13.90 18.14 12.24
N LEU A 187 -14.71 18.90 11.51
CA LEU A 187 -16.00 18.44 11.00
C LEU A 187 -15.83 17.28 10.02
N LEU A 188 -14.83 17.36 9.13
CA LEU A 188 -14.55 16.31 8.15
C LEU A 188 -14.10 15.00 8.84
N LEU A 189 -13.28 15.11 9.88
CA LEU A 189 -12.92 13.97 10.74
C LEU A 189 -14.17 13.39 11.42
N LEU A 190 -15.05 14.24 11.95
CA LEU A 190 -16.29 13.80 12.59
C LEU A 190 -17.21 13.03 11.61
N CYS A 191 -17.33 13.52 10.38
CA CYS A 191 -18.12 12.87 9.32
C CYS A 191 -17.49 11.56 8.80
N THR A 192 -16.17 11.45 8.80
CA THR A 192 -15.46 10.26 8.29
C THR A 192 -15.30 9.16 9.34
N LEU A 193 -15.35 9.50 10.64
CA LEU A 193 -15.34 8.52 11.74
C LEU A 193 -16.36 7.38 11.60
N PRO A 194 -17.66 7.60 11.31
CA PRO A 194 -18.61 6.51 11.15
C PRO A 194 -18.28 5.62 9.95
N ALA A 195 -17.82 6.20 8.84
CA ALA A 195 -17.37 5.43 7.68
C ALA A 195 -16.16 4.54 8.01
N LEU A 196 -15.18 5.08 8.74
CA LEU A 196 -14.02 4.33 9.22
C LEU A 196 -14.44 3.13 10.10
N LEU A 197 -15.41 3.32 10.99
CA LEU A 197 -15.93 2.24 11.84
C LEU A 197 -16.60 1.12 11.04
N VAL A 198 -17.34 1.47 9.98
CA VAL A 198 -17.95 0.49 9.07
C VAL A 198 -16.88 -0.31 8.33
N VAL A 199 -15.86 0.37 7.78
CA VAL A 199 -14.74 -0.28 7.07
C VAL A 199 -13.98 -1.22 7.99
N LEU A 200 -13.66 -0.79 9.21
CA LEU A 200 -12.98 -1.62 10.22
C LEU A 200 -13.80 -2.86 10.58
N ARG A 201 -15.12 -2.71 10.73
CA ARG A 201 -16.02 -3.83 10.99
C ARG A 201 -15.98 -4.84 9.85
N TYR A 202 -16.14 -4.38 8.61
CA TYR A 202 -16.07 -5.23 7.43
C TYR A 202 -14.71 -5.94 7.32
N ALA A 203 -13.60 -5.26 7.62
CA ALA A 203 -12.27 -5.86 7.60
C ALA A 203 -12.14 -7.02 8.61
N VAL A 204 -12.72 -6.88 9.80
CA VAL A 204 -12.76 -7.93 10.82
C VAL A 204 -13.65 -9.09 10.39
N GLU A 205 -14.86 -8.80 9.90
CA GLU A 205 -15.79 -9.82 9.41
C GLU A 205 -15.18 -10.62 8.24
N GLN A 206 -14.56 -9.93 7.27
CA GLN A 206 -13.86 -10.54 6.15
C GLN A 206 -12.68 -11.41 6.60
N HIS A 207 -11.93 -10.98 7.62
CA HIS A 207 -10.86 -11.80 8.19
C HIS A 207 -11.39 -13.06 8.89
N GLN A 208 -12.48 -12.96 9.63
CA GLN A 208 -13.11 -14.13 10.27
C GLN A 208 -13.70 -15.09 9.23
N TRP A 209 -14.34 -14.57 8.19
CA TRP A 209 -14.84 -15.35 7.07
C TRP A 209 -13.71 -16.10 6.37
N ARG A 210 -12.62 -15.42 6.01
CA ARG A 210 -11.42 -16.07 5.42
C ARG A 210 -10.90 -17.20 6.30
N ARG A 211 -10.78 -17.00 7.61
CA ARG A 211 -10.35 -18.04 8.56
C ARG A 211 -11.28 -19.24 8.60
N ARG A 212 -12.59 -19.02 8.47
CA ARG A 212 -13.60 -20.09 8.46
C ARG A 212 -13.58 -20.88 7.16
N VAL A 213 -13.31 -20.23 6.03
CA VAL A 213 -13.32 -20.84 4.69
C VAL A 213 -12.00 -21.53 4.32
N THR A 214 -10.88 -21.18 4.99
CA THR A 214 -9.57 -21.80 4.70
C THR A 214 -9.57 -23.34 4.69
N PRO A 215 -10.23 -24.07 5.61
CA PRO A 215 -10.28 -25.53 5.57
C PRO A 215 -11.02 -26.07 4.34
N ASP A 216 -12.09 -25.40 3.92
CA ASP A 216 -12.88 -25.80 2.76
C ASP A 216 -12.12 -25.54 1.47
N GLU A 217 -11.46 -24.37 1.34
CA GLU A 217 -10.54 -24.09 0.23
C GLU A 217 -9.43 -25.15 0.12
N ARG A 218 -8.85 -25.57 1.25
CA ARG A 218 -7.84 -26.64 1.27
C ARG A 218 -8.39 -27.98 0.80
N ARG A 219 -9.63 -28.33 1.15
CA ARG A 219 -10.29 -29.55 0.68
C ARG A 219 -10.56 -29.48 -0.81
N THR A 220 -11.07 -28.35 -1.31
CA THR A 220 -11.28 -28.15 -2.74
C THR A 220 -9.97 -28.28 -3.51
N TRP A 221 -8.88 -27.68 -3.03
CA TRP A 221 -7.56 -27.82 -3.63
C TRP A 221 -7.05 -29.27 -3.62
N TYR A 222 -7.30 -29.99 -2.54
CA TYR A 222 -6.96 -31.42 -2.45
C TYR A 222 -7.78 -32.26 -3.44
N TYR A 223 -9.09 -32.02 -3.57
CA TYR A 223 -9.93 -32.73 -4.53
C TYR A 223 -9.57 -32.38 -5.98
N ASP A 224 -9.27 -31.12 -6.25
CA ASP A 224 -8.78 -30.68 -7.56
C ASP A 224 -7.49 -31.40 -7.93
N TRP A 225 -6.51 -31.43 -7.02
CA TRP A 225 -5.27 -32.17 -7.22
C TRP A 225 -5.52 -33.67 -7.40
N LEU A 226 -6.36 -34.28 -6.57
CA LEU A 226 -6.68 -35.71 -6.65
C LEU A 226 -7.31 -36.10 -7.99
N LEU A 227 -8.18 -35.24 -8.54
CA LEU A 227 -8.87 -35.46 -9.82
C LEU A 227 -8.01 -35.14 -11.05
N THR A 228 -7.02 -34.27 -10.92
CA THR A 228 -6.19 -33.78 -12.04
C THR A 228 -4.79 -34.39 -12.10
N SER A 229 -4.30 -34.95 -10.99
CA SER A 229 -2.98 -35.58 -10.89
C SER A 229 -2.93 -36.90 -11.65
N SER A 230 -1.87 -37.08 -12.45
CA SER A 230 -1.58 -38.35 -13.15
C SER A 230 -1.24 -39.48 -12.20
N ASP A 231 -0.67 -39.16 -11.04
CA ASP A 231 -0.18 -40.14 -10.07
C ASP A 231 -1.34 -40.80 -9.32
N THR A 232 -2.42 -40.06 -9.08
CA THR A 232 -3.64 -40.56 -8.41
C THR A 232 -4.67 -41.12 -9.39
N ALA A 233 -4.50 -40.88 -10.69
CA ALA A 233 -5.42 -41.34 -11.73
C ALA A 233 -5.57 -42.87 -11.79
N ALA A 234 -4.52 -43.61 -11.41
CA ALA A 234 -4.54 -45.07 -11.38
C ALA A 234 -5.39 -45.61 -10.20
N GLU A 235 -5.37 -44.95 -9.04
CA GLU A 235 -6.10 -45.38 -7.84
C GLU A 235 -7.60 -45.04 -7.90
N LEU A 236 -7.98 -44.00 -8.64
CA LEU A 236 -9.37 -43.53 -8.75
C LEU A 236 -10.19 -44.23 -9.86
N ARG A 237 -9.51 -44.90 -10.80
CA ARG A 237 -10.13 -45.56 -11.96
C ARG A 237 -10.28 -47.08 -11.79
N LEU A 238 -9.79 -47.65 -10.69
CA LEU A 238 -9.98 -49.06 -10.32
C LEU A 238 -11.32 -49.26 -9.60
#